data_AF-A0A8T3KRJ6-F1
#
_entry.id   AF-A0A8T3KRJ6-F1
#
_cell.length_a   1.000
_cell.length_b   1.000
_cell.length_c   1.000
_cell.angle_alpha   90.00
_cell.angle_beta   90.00
_cell.angle_gamma   90.00
#
_symmetry.space_group_name_H-M   'P 1'
#
loop_
_entity.id
_entity.type
_entity.pdbx_description
1 polymer ?
#
loop_
_entity_poly.entity_id
_entity_poly.type
_entity_poly.pdbx_seq_one_letter_code
_entity_poly.pdbx_strand_id
1 'polypeptide(L)' 'MGTRAQGFFDELGIETIMGVDGKLDEVIEKLEKDMLVGGESLCAPGAGKGYGVEKTECDHAHE' A
#
# COMPACT_ATOMS: atom_id res chain seq x y z
N MET A 1 -0.23 -1.34 0.93
CA MET A 1 0.89 -0.80 0.13
C MET A 1 2.21 -1.46 0.56
N GLY A 2 3.13 -1.76 -0.37
CA GLY A 2 4.41 -2.40 -0.04
C GLY A 2 5.36 -1.50 0.76
N THR A 3 6.32 -2.09 1.47
CA THR A 3 7.28 -1.37 2.34
C THR A 3 8.14 -0.37 1.58
N ARG A 4 8.58 -0.70 0.36
CA ARG A 4 9.36 0.22 -0.49
C ARG A 4 8.60 1.51 -0.82
N ALA A 5 7.30 1.40 -1.09
CA ALA A 5 6.49 2.58 -1.37
C ALA A 5 6.27 3.42 -0.10
N GLN A 6 6.06 2.78 1.06
CA GLN A 6 5.97 3.48 2.36
C GLN A 6 7.21 4.35 2.60
N GLY A 7 8.42 3.80 2.39
CA GLY A 7 9.66 4.57 2.53
C GLY A 7 9.72 5.82 1.64
N PHE A 8 9.23 5.77 0.40
CA PHE A 8 9.18 6.96 -0.45
C PHE A 8 8.19 8.02 0.06
N PHE A 9 7.04 7.62 0.60
CA PHE A 9 6.10 8.58 1.18
C PHE A 9 6.69 9.25 2.43
N ASP A 10 7.37 8.48 3.27
CA ASP A 10 8.06 8.99 4.47
C ASP A 10 9.18 10.00 4.09
N GLU A 11 10.00 9.67 3.09
CA GLU A 11 11.06 10.56 2.58
C GLU A 11 10.53 11.89 2.02
N LEU A 12 9.32 11.88 1.45
CA LEU A 12 8.66 13.05 0.90
C LEU A 12 7.81 13.81 1.93
N GLY A 13 7.73 13.33 3.17
CA GLY A 13 6.89 13.94 4.21
C GLY A 13 5.40 13.82 3.94
N ILE A 14 4.99 12.77 3.22
CA ILE A 14 3.59 12.50 2.88
C ILE A 14 3.02 11.53 3.92
N GLU A 15 2.00 11.97 4.63
CA GLU A 15 1.26 11.11 5.57
C GLU A 15 0.45 10.05 4.82
N THR A 16 0.49 8.81 5.31
CA THR A 16 -0.24 7.69 4.70
C THR A 16 -1.09 6.95 5.72
N ILE A 17 -2.32 6.61 5.32
CA ILE A 17 -3.23 5.77 6.10
C ILE A 17 -3.32 4.41 5.38
N MET A 18 -2.92 3.36 6.08
CA MET A 18 -2.81 2.01 5.54
C MET A 18 -4.04 1.17 5.88
N GLY A 19 -4.24 0.06 5.17
CA GLY A 19 -5.28 -0.91 5.53
C GLY A 19 -6.72 -0.44 5.29
N VAL A 20 -6.90 0.61 4.46
CA VAL A 20 -8.23 1.12 4.14
C VAL A 20 -8.91 0.23 3.10
N ASP A 21 -10.10 -0.25 3.43
CA ASP A 21 -10.99 -0.98 2.53
C ASP A 21 -12.41 -0.35 2.54
N GLY A 22 -13.24 -0.75 1.57
CA GLY A 22 -14.62 -0.29 1.44
C GLY A 22 -14.88 0.51 0.17
N LYS A 23 -16.06 1.14 0.10
CA LYS A 23 -16.43 2.00 -1.03
C LYS A 23 -15.72 3.34 -0.96
N LEU A 24 -15.32 3.86 -2.11
CA LEU A 24 -14.58 5.13 -2.20
C LEU A 24 -15.31 6.29 -1.51
N ASP A 25 -16.61 6.46 -1.77
CA ASP A 25 -17.40 7.56 -1.19
C ASP A 25 -17.46 7.47 0.34
N GLU A 26 -17.60 6.27 0.89
CA GLU A 26 -17.64 6.04 2.35
C GLU A 26 -16.28 6.30 2.99
N VAL A 27 -15.18 5.96 2.30
CA VAL A 27 -13.82 6.22 2.75
C VAL A 27 -13.55 7.73 2.80
N ILE A 28 -13.95 8.46 1.76
CA ILE A 28 -13.80 9.93 1.71
C ILE A 28 -14.61 10.58 2.83
N GLU A 29 -15.86 10.17 3.04
CA GLU A 29 -16.70 10.71 4.11
C GLU A 29 -16.10 10.47 5.51
N LYS A 30 -15.51 9.28 5.75
CA LYS A 30 -14.82 8.99 7.02
C LYS A 30 -13.55 9.81 7.20
N LEU A 31 -12.81 10.05 6.12
CA LEU A 31 -11.60 10.87 6.15
C LEU A 31 -11.92 12.32 6.52
N GLU A 32 -12.94 12.93 5.90
CA GLU A 32 -13.37 14.30 6.19
C GLU A 32 -13.82 14.51 7.65
N LYS A 33 -14.26 13.44 8.31
CA LYS A 33 -14.75 13.46 9.70
C LYS A 33 -13.68 13.07 10.74
N ASP A 34 -12.44 12.85 10.34
CA ASP A 34 -11.38 12.28 11.19
C ASP A 34 -11.78 10.93 11.84
N MET A 35 -12.63 10.15 11.15
CA MET A 35 -13.12 8.84 11.61
C MET A 35 -12.48 7.67 10.85
N LEU A 36 -11.62 7.96 9.86
CA LEU A 36 -10.95 6.91 9.10
C LEU A 36 -9.85 6.27 9.94
N VAL A 37 -10.06 5.01 10.31
CA VAL A 37 -9.09 4.21 11.07
C VAL A 37 -8.28 3.37 10.10
N GLY A 38 -6.96 3.50 10.16
CA GLY A 38 -6.05 2.64 9.41
C GLY A 38 -5.94 1.24 10.01
N GLY A 39 -5.42 0.31 9.23
CA GLY A 39 -5.18 -1.07 9.63
C GLY A 39 -3.86 -1.61 9.06
N GLU A 40 -3.71 -2.93 9.14
CA GLU A 40 -2.54 -3.61 8.56
C GLU A 40 -2.45 -3.38 7.05
N SER A 41 -1.23 -3.42 6.52
CA SER A 41 -1.05 -3.32 5.07
C SER A 41 -1.72 -4.50 4.37
N LEU A 42 -2.60 -4.20 3.42
CA LEU A 42 -3.22 -5.21 2.55
C LEU A 42 -2.22 -5.87 1.58
N CYS A 43 -0.97 -5.42 1.54
CA CYS A 43 0.07 -6.04 0.72
C CYS A 43 0.80 -7.13 1.51
N ALA A 44 0.53 -8.39 1.18
CA ALA A 44 1.32 -9.52 1.64
C ALA A 44 2.46 -9.85 0.66
N PRO A 45 3.67 -10.17 1.14
CA PRO A 45 4.76 -10.62 0.28
C PRO A 45 4.34 -11.80 -0.61
N GLY A 46 4.63 -11.72 -1.91
CA GLY A 46 4.30 -12.76 -2.87
C GLY A 46 2.84 -12.85 -3.30
N ALA A 47 1.91 -12.06 -2.73
CA ALA A 47 0.49 -12.09 -3.09
C ALA A 47 0.21 -11.74 -4.56
N GLY A 48 1.12 -11.02 -5.22
CA GLY A 48 1.04 -10.69 -6.65
C GLY A 48 1.64 -11.73 -7.60
N LYS A 49 2.22 -12.84 -7.10
CA LYS A 49 2.83 -13.87 -7.95
C LYS A 49 1.77 -14.52 -8.85
N GLY A 50 2.06 -14.66 -10.14
CA GLY A 50 1.15 -15.26 -11.12
C GLY A 50 0.07 -14.34 -11.68
N TYR A 51 -0.04 -13.08 -11.23
CA TYR A 51 -0.97 -12.08 -11.79
C TYR A 51 -0.37 -11.27 -12.95
N GLY A 52 0.91 -11.46 -13.26
CA GLY A 52 1.63 -10.74 -14.32
C GLY A 52 2.44 -11.67 -15.22
N VAL A 53 3.22 -11.08 -16.13
CA VAL A 53 4.19 -11.84 -16.93
C VAL A 53 5.31 -12.30 -16.01
N GLU A 54 5.54 -13.61 -15.94
CA GLU A 54 6.64 -14.18 -15.19
C GLU A 54 7.96 -13.59 -15.71
N LYS A 55 8.69 -12.94 -14.81
CA LYS A 55 10.03 -12.45 -15.12
C LYS A 55 11.01 -13.60 -15.01
N THR A 56 11.85 -13.76 -16.03
CA THR A 56 12.97 -14.71 -16.00
C THR A 56 14.15 -14.21 -15.18
N GLU A 57 14.18 -12.92 -14.84
CA GLU A 57 15.26 -12.26 -14.11
C GLU A 57 14.72 -11.54 -12.87
N CYS A 58 15.51 -11.60 -11.80
CA CYS A 58 15.22 -10.97 -10.52
C CYS A 58 15.85 -9.57 -10.49
N ASP A 59 15.10 -8.52 -10.83
CA ASP A 59 15.58 -7.12 -10.89
C ASP A 59 15.68 -6.43 -9.52
N HIS A 60 15.83 -7.19 -8.44
CA HIS A 60 15.87 -6.63 -7.08
C HIS A 60 17.32 -6.47 -6.66
N ALA A 61 17.68 -5.33 -6.05
CA ALA A 61 19.01 -5.17 -5.47
C ALA A 61 19.19 -6.23 -4.36
N HIS A 62 20.15 -7.14 -4.56
CA HIS A 62 20.63 -8.07 -3.52
C HIS A 62 21.66 -7.33 -2.67
N GLU A 63 21.18 -6.58 -1.67
CA GLU A 63 22.01 -6.19 -0.53
C GLU A 63 21.75 -7.13 0.65
#